data_AF-A0AAU3E0G9-F1
#
_entry.id   AF-A0AAU3E0G9-F1
#
_cell.length_a   1.000
_cell.length_b   1.000
_cell.length_c   1.000
_cell.angle_alpha   90.00
_cell.angle_beta   90.00
_cell.angle_gamma   90.00
#
_symmetry.space_group_name_H-M   'P 1'
#
loop_
_entity.id
_entity.type
_entity.pdbx_description
1 polymer ?
#
loop_
_entity_poly.entity_id
_entity_poly.type
_entity_poly.pdbx_seq_one_letter_code
_entity_poly.pdbx_strand_id
1 'polypeptide(L)' 'MEGQVGEPARDIEVVNRALESTRVHLAALARAEDALELRRPTNSPLLTLVEQAERAAARVTKYLRAQSRP' A
#
# COMPACT_ATOMS: atom_id res chain seq x y z
N MET A 1 22.92 -15.78 -10.09
CA MET A 1 21.98 -14.68 -10.36
C MET A 1 20.84 -14.59 -9.33
N GLU A 2 20.71 -15.53 -8.38
CA GLU A 2 19.65 -15.52 -7.34
C GLU A 2 19.71 -14.32 -6.36
N GLY A 3 20.89 -13.75 -6.11
CA GLY A 3 21.06 -12.61 -5.20
C GLY A 3 20.46 -11.29 -5.70
N GLN A 4 20.29 -11.10 -7.02
CA GLN A 4 19.81 -9.83 -7.58
C GLN A 4 18.28 -9.66 -7.55
N VAL A 5 17.49 -10.73 -7.39
CA VAL A 5 16.01 -10.66 -7.39
C VAL A 5 15.45 -10.59 -5.96
N GLY A 6 16.16 -11.13 -4.97
CA GLY A 6 15.76 -11.08 -3.56
C GLY A 6 15.77 -9.68 -2.94
N GLU A 7 16.70 -8.82 -3.38
CA GLU A 7 16.79 -7.43 -2.93
C GLU A 7 15.60 -6.57 -3.43
N PRO A 8 15.25 -6.56 -4.73
CA PRO A 8 14.02 -5.90 -5.21
C PRO A 8 12.74 -6.40 -4.56
N ALA A 9 12.63 -7.70 -4.26
CA ALA A 9 11.46 -8.26 -3.59
C ALA A 9 11.31 -7.69 -2.17
N ARG A 10 12.43 -7.53 -1.46
CA ARG A 10 12.46 -6.96 -0.11
C ARG A 10 12.15 -5.46 -0.13
N ASP A 11 12.68 -4.72 -1.10
CA ASP A 11 12.40 -3.29 -1.22
C ASP A 11 10.92 -3.02 -1.46
N ILE A 12 10.28 -3.77 -2.37
CA ILE A 12 8.85 -3.60 -2.62
C ILE A 12 7.99 -4.04 -1.42
N GLU A 13 8.45 -4.98 -0.60
CA GLU A 13 7.77 -5.33 0.66
C GLU A 13 7.81 -4.20 1.68
N VAL A 14 8.94 -3.50 1.79
CA VAL A 14 9.06 -2.31 2.64
C VAL A 14 8.11 -1.23 2.16
N VAL A 15 8.06 -0.97 0.85
CA VAL A 15 7.12 -0.03 0.23
C VAL A 15 5.68 -0.44 0.51
N ASN A 16 5.33 -1.72 0.35
CA ASN A 16 3.97 -2.20 0.59
C ASN A 16 3.53 -1.99 2.05
N ARG A 17 4.42 -2.23 3.03
CA ARG A 17 4.14 -1.97 4.45
C ARG A 17 3.97 -0.47 4.73
N ALA A 18 4.77 0.39 4.10
CA ALA A 18 4.64 1.83 4.23
C ALA A 18 3.29 2.33 3.67
N LEU A 19 2.85 1.78 2.53
CA LEU A 19 1.54 2.07 1.94
C LEU A 19 0.40 1.60 2.83
N GLU A 20 0.48 0.41 3.40
CA GLU A 20 -0.51 -0.09 4.36
C GLU A 20 -0.63 0.83 5.59
N SER A 21 0.49 1.24 6.18
CA SER A 21 0.50 2.19 7.30
C SER A 21 -0.12 3.53 6.90
N THR A 22 0.23 4.03 5.71
CA THR A 22 -0.29 5.29 5.17
C THR A 22 -1.80 5.22 4.98
N ARG A 23 -2.32 4.09 4.47
CA ARG A 23 -3.75 3.84 4.29
C ARG A 23 -4.50 3.95 5.60
N VAL A 24 -3.97 3.35 6.68
CA VAL A 24 -4.58 3.41 8.02
C VAL A 24 -4.65 4.86 8.51
N HIS A 25 -3.57 5.63 8.38
CA HIS A 25 -3.56 7.03 8.81
C HIS A 25 -4.51 7.91 7.99
N LEU A 26 -4.54 7.76 6.66
CA LEU A 26 -5.46 8.50 5.80
C LEU A 26 -6.93 8.17 6.08
N ALA A 27 -7.24 6.90 6.34
CA ALA A 27 -8.59 6.49 6.71
C ALA A 27 -9.02 7.08 8.07
N ALA A 28 -8.11 7.14 9.04
CA ALA A 28 -8.37 7.79 10.33
C ALA A 28 -8.59 9.30 10.16
N LEU A 29 -7.78 9.96 9.34
CA LEU A 29 -7.91 11.39 9.07
C LEU A 29 -9.23 11.72 8.37
N ALA A 30 -9.59 10.98 7.33
CA ALA A 30 -10.86 11.18 6.61
C ALA A 30 -12.07 11.01 7.54
N ARG A 31 -12.07 10.00 8.41
CA ARG A 31 -13.12 9.81 9.42
C ARG A 31 -13.19 10.94 10.43
N ALA A 32 -12.04 11.46 10.87
CA ALA A 32 -11.98 12.57 11.81
C ALA A 32 -12.54 13.86 11.18
N GLU A 33 -12.20 14.12 9.92
CA GLU A 33 -12.73 15.25 9.14
C GLU A 33 -14.24 15.14 8.97
N ASP A 34 -14.75 13.98 8.52
CA ASP A 34 -16.18 13.74 8.37
C ASP A 34 -16.94 13.92 9.70
N ALA A 35 -16.36 13.47 10.83
CA ALA A 35 -16.95 13.62 12.15
C ALA A 35 -16.96 15.07 12.65
N LEU A 36 -15.88 15.82 12.42
CA LEU A 36 -15.79 17.24 12.77
C LEU A 36 -16.80 18.08 11.99
N GLU A 37 -16.96 17.79 10.70
CA GLU A 37 -17.87 18.52 9.83
C GLU A 37 -19.32 18.01 9.88
N LEU A 38 -19.62 16.97 10.67
CA LEU A 38 -20.90 16.24 10.69
C LEU A 38 -21.36 15.82 9.28
N ARG A 39 -20.39 15.52 8.41
CA ARG A 39 -20.65 15.14 7.02
C ARG A 39 -20.79 13.63 6.88
N ARG A 40 -21.36 13.22 5.75
CA ARG A 40 -21.34 11.81 5.33
C ARG A 40 -19.90 11.42 4.98
N PRO A 41 -19.56 10.12 5.08
CA PRO A 41 -18.25 9.62 4.70
C PRO A 41 -17.85 10.13 3.32
N THR A 42 -16.82 10.97 3.27
CA THR A 42 -16.37 11.56 2.01
C THR A 42 -15.44 10.57 1.31
N ASN A 43 -15.66 10.35 0.01
CA ASN A 43 -14.72 9.58 -0.79
C ASN A 43 -13.37 10.31 -0.76
N SER A 44 -12.32 9.65 -0.27
CA SER A 44 -10.96 10.20 -0.23
C SER A 44 -10.17 9.71 -1.45
N PRO A 45 -9.89 10.58 -2.44
CA PRO A 45 -9.11 10.19 -3.62
C PRO A 45 -7.69 9.74 -3.25
N LEU A 46 -7.09 10.34 -2.23
CA LEU A 46 -5.78 9.95 -1.72
C LEU A 46 -5.81 8.54 -1.10
N LEU A 47 -6.82 8.23 -0.29
CA LEU A 47 -6.99 6.89 0.26
C LEU A 47 -7.15 5.86 -0.87
N THR A 48 -7.96 6.20 -1.88
CA THR A 48 -8.16 5.35 -3.07
C THR A 48 -6.85 5.11 -3.82
N LEU A 49 -6.03 6.14 -4.03
CA LEU A 49 -4.73 6.00 -4.70
C LEU A 49 -3.76 5.12 -3.91
N VAL A 50 -3.72 5.28 -2.58
CA VAL A 50 -2.87 4.46 -1.71
C VAL A 50 -3.31 3.00 -1.73
N GLU A 51 -4.62 2.72 -1.72
CA GLU A 51 -5.16 1.36 -1.88
C GLU A 51 -4.75 0.71 -3.20
N GLN A 52 -4.79 1.47 -4.30
CA GLN A 52 -4.35 0.96 -5.60
C GLN A 52 -2.84 0.70 -5.63
N ALA A 53 -2.04 1.58 -5.02
CA ALA A 53 -0.60 1.41 -4.90
C ALA A 53 -0.24 0.18 -4.05
N GLU A 54 -0.92 -0.04 -2.93
CA GLU A 54 -0.75 -1.22 -2.07
C GLU A 54 -1.03 -2.52 -2.86
N ARG A 55 -2.17 -2.57 -3.57
CA ARG A 55 -2.52 -3.71 -4.42
C ARG A 55 -1.49 -3.94 -5.53
N ALA A 56 -0.95 -2.87 -6.13
CA ALA A 56 0.08 -2.97 -7.17
C ALA A 56 1.40 -3.50 -6.59
N ALA A 57 1.87 -2.95 -5.48
CA ALA A 57 3.07 -3.39 -4.79
C ALA A 57 2.98 -4.87 -4.39
N ALA A 58 1.85 -5.30 -3.81
CA ALA A 58 1.62 -6.71 -3.48
C ALA A 58 1.69 -7.64 -4.71
N ARG A 59 1.17 -7.23 -5.87
CA ARG A 59 1.29 -8.00 -7.12
C ARG A 59 2.75 -8.11 -7.58
N VAL A 60 3.49 -7.00 -7.51
CA VAL A 60 4.92 -6.97 -7.86
C VAL A 60 5.74 -7.86 -6.92
N THR A 61 5.53 -7.77 -5.61
CA THR A 61 6.16 -8.66 -4.62
C THR A 61 5.92 -10.13 -4.97
N LYS A 62 4.65 -10.50 -5.26
CA LYS A 62 4.29 -11.87 -5.62
C LYS A 62 5.02 -12.33 -6.88
N TYR A 63 5.10 -11.47 -7.90
CA TYR A 63 5.80 -11.76 -9.15
C TYR A 63 7.31 -11.96 -8.94
N LEU A 64 7.96 -11.08 -8.18
CA LEU A 64 9.39 -11.18 -7.89
C LEU A 64 9.70 -12.46 -7.09
N ARG A 65 8.90 -12.77 -6.07
CA ARG A 65 9.06 -14.01 -5.29
C ARG A 65 8.86 -15.27 -6.13
N ALA A 66 7.96 -15.24 -7.12
CA ALA A 66 7.76 -16.37 -8.03
C ALA A 66 8.97 -16.60 -8.94
N GLN A 67 9.67 -15.54 -9.35
CA GLN A 67 10.91 -15.65 -10.12
C GLN A 67 12.13 -16.04 -9.29
N SER A 68 12.12 -15.77 -7.98
CA SER A 68 13.19 -16.18 -7.06
C SER A 68 13.07 -17.62 -6.55
N ARG A 69 11.99 -18.34 -6.88
CA ARG A 69 11.87 -19.77 -6.54
C ARG A 69 12.60 -20.59 -7.61
N PRO A 70 13.58 -21.43 -7.24
CA PRO A 70 14.26 -22.33 -8.17
C PRO A 70 13.34 -23.42 -8.72
#